data_AF-A0A093F901-F1
#
_entry.id   AF-A0A093F901-F1
#
_cell.length_a   1.000
_cell.length_b   1.000
_cell.length_c   1.000
_cell.angle_alpha   90.00
_cell.angle_beta   90.00
_cell.angle_gamma   90.00
#
_symmetry.space_group_name_H-M   'P 1'
#
loop_
_entity.id
_entity.type
_entity.pdbx_description
1 polymer ?
#
loop_
_entity_poly.entity_id
_entity_poly.type
_entity_poly.pdbx_seq_one_letter_code
_entity_poly.pdbx_strand_id
1 'polypeptide(L)'
;SAAPDHQHVPNGVWVIVGLLNFVAYTLDGVDGKQARRTNSSTPLGELFDHGLDSWACVYFVVTVYSTFGRGSTGVSVFVLYLLLWVVLFSFILSHWEKYNTGILFLPWGYDISQVTISIVYIVTAIVGVEAWYAPFLFNFLYRDLFTAMIIACALTVTLPMSLYNFYRAYKNNTLKHHSVYEIMLPLVSPVLLFLLCTTWIFMSPTDILEVHPRLFYFMVGTAFANIS
;
A
#
# COMPACT_ATOMS: atom_id res chain seq x y z
N SER A 1 20.77 1.87 -16.84
CA SER A 1 21.35 0.62 -17.38
C SER A 1 21.12 -0.49 -16.40
N ALA A 2 20.27 -1.47 -16.75
CA ALA A 2 20.11 -2.69 -15.96
C ALA A 2 21.47 -3.37 -15.73
N ALA A 3 21.64 -3.98 -14.56
CA ALA A 3 22.82 -4.81 -14.29
C ALA A 3 22.87 -5.98 -15.30
N PRO A 4 24.07 -6.43 -15.73
CA PRO A 4 24.24 -7.29 -16.91
C PRO A 4 23.47 -8.62 -16.91
N ASP A 5 22.97 -9.08 -15.76
CA ASP A 5 22.36 -10.40 -15.58
C ASP A 5 20.87 -10.39 -15.20
N HIS A 6 20.18 -9.24 -15.26
CA HIS A 6 18.76 -9.15 -14.89
C HIS A 6 17.84 -9.14 -16.11
N GLN A 7 17.11 -10.24 -16.33
CA GLN A 7 15.99 -10.26 -17.29
C GLN A 7 14.85 -9.36 -16.78
N HIS A 8 14.42 -8.42 -17.62
CA HIS A 8 13.21 -7.65 -17.34
C HIS A 8 11.96 -8.52 -17.47
N VAL A 9 10.93 -8.13 -16.72
CA VAL A 9 9.59 -8.68 -16.88
C VAL A 9 9.13 -8.45 -18.34
N PRO A 10 8.67 -9.49 -19.05
CA PRO A 10 8.23 -9.35 -20.44
C PRO A 10 7.13 -8.28 -20.60
N ASN A 11 7.22 -7.47 -21.66
CA ASN A 11 6.33 -6.33 -21.86
C ASN A 11 4.82 -6.69 -21.84
N GLY A 12 4.45 -7.85 -22.38
CA GLY A 12 3.06 -8.32 -22.37
C GLY A 12 2.50 -8.56 -20.97
N VAL A 13 3.35 -8.90 -19.99
CA VAL A 13 2.94 -9.09 -18.59
C VAL A 13 2.48 -7.78 -17.98
N TRP A 14 3.10 -6.65 -18.33
CA TRP A 14 2.69 -5.33 -17.83
C TRP A 14 1.29 -4.92 -18.30
N VAL A 15 0.89 -5.30 -19.51
CA VAL A 15 -0.50 -5.10 -19.98
C VAL A 15 -1.48 -5.88 -19.12
N ILE A 16 -1.18 -7.17 -18.89
CA ILE A 16 -2.00 -8.05 -18.07
C ILE A 16 -2.09 -7.50 -16.64
N VAL A 17 -0.97 -7.09 -16.04
CA VAL A 17 -0.93 -6.50 -14.69
C VAL A 17 -1.74 -5.21 -14.62
N GLY A 18 -1.61 -4.30 -15.59
CA GLY A 18 -2.38 -3.05 -15.64
C GLY A 18 -3.90 -3.29 -15.72
N LEU A 19 -4.32 -4.21 -16.58
CA LEU A 19 -5.72 -4.61 -16.73
C LEU A 19 -6.25 -5.31 -15.46
N LEU A 20 -5.52 -6.27 -14.92
CA LEU A 20 -5.91 -6.99 -13.71
C LEU A 20 -5.98 -6.05 -12.50
N ASN A 21 -5.05 -5.11 -12.36
CA ASN A 21 -5.08 -4.11 -11.30
C ASN A 21 -6.34 -3.24 -11.39
N PHE A 22 -6.67 -2.76 -12.61
CA PHE A 22 -7.85 -1.95 -12.82
C PHE A 22 -9.15 -2.72 -12.56
N VAL A 23 -9.21 -3.98 -13.01
CA VAL A 23 -10.35 -4.87 -12.76
C VAL A 23 -10.49 -5.16 -11.28
N ALA A 24 -9.40 -5.51 -10.58
CA ALA A 24 -9.42 -5.79 -9.15
C ALA A 24 -9.92 -4.58 -8.35
N TYR A 25 -9.35 -3.39 -8.59
CA TYR A 25 -9.80 -2.13 -7.99
C TYR A 25 -11.28 -1.84 -8.28
N THR A 26 -11.73 -2.09 -9.51
CA THR A 26 -13.14 -1.85 -9.88
C THR A 26 -14.08 -2.82 -9.17
N LEU A 27 -13.70 -4.10 -9.06
CA LEU A 27 -14.52 -5.13 -8.42
C LEU A 27 -14.61 -4.91 -6.90
N ASP A 28 -13.50 -4.55 -6.27
CA ASP A 28 -13.42 -4.10 -4.87
C ASP A 28 -14.36 -2.91 -4.62
N GLY A 29 -14.33 -1.87 -5.47
CA GLY A 29 -15.27 -0.74 -5.32
C GLY A 29 -16.76 -1.06 -5.55
N VAL A 30 -17.10 -2.26 -6.05
CA VAL A 30 -18.46 -2.69 -6.40
C VAL A 30 -19.03 -3.71 -5.42
N ASP A 31 -18.21 -4.54 -4.78
CA ASP A 31 -18.68 -5.67 -3.98
C ASP A 31 -19.52 -5.24 -2.76
N GLY A 32 -19.10 -4.22 -2.02
CA GLY A 32 -19.81 -3.67 -0.87
C GLY A 32 -21.07 -2.94 -1.29
N LYS A 33 -21.10 -2.33 -2.49
CA LYS A 33 -22.32 -1.75 -3.05
C LYS A 33 -23.32 -2.82 -3.41
N GLN A 34 -22.88 -3.93 -4.01
CA GLN A 34 -23.75 -5.06 -4.32
C GLN A 34 -24.25 -5.74 -3.05
N ALA A 35 -23.39 -6.01 -2.06
CA ALA A 35 -23.77 -6.63 -0.79
C ALA A 35 -24.85 -5.81 -0.04
N ARG A 36 -24.74 -4.48 -0.05
CA ARG A 36 -25.78 -3.59 0.50
C ARG A 36 -27.06 -3.65 -0.31
N ARG A 37 -26.99 -3.71 -1.64
CA ARG A 37 -28.16 -3.81 -2.53
C ARG A 37 -28.91 -5.13 -2.35
N THR A 38 -28.19 -6.23 -2.14
CA THR A 38 -28.76 -7.58 -1.97
C THR A 38 -29.08 -7.92 -0.52
N ASN A 39 -28.86 -7.01 0.44
CA ASN A 39 -28.97 -7.26 1.87
C ASN A 39 -28.15 -8.48 2.35
N SER A 40 -27.00 -8.71 1.73
CA SER A 40 -26.10 -9.84 2.03
C SER A 40 -24.80 -9.39 2.72
N SER A 41 -24.76 -8.19 3.28
CA SER A 41 -23.63 -7.70 4.07
C SER A 41 -23.47 -8.53 5.35
N THR A 42 -22.27 -9.09 5.57
CA THR A 42 -21.95 -9.88 6.77
C THR A 42 -20.63 -9.42 7.38
N PRO A 43 -20.44 -9.54 8.70
CA PRO A 43 -19.16 -9.21 9.34
C PRO A 43 -17.98 -10.05 8.82
N LEU A 44 -18.23 -11.31 8.44
CA LEU A 44 -17.22 -12.18 7.84
C LEU A 44 -16.82 -11.70 6.45
N GLY A 45 -17.78 -11.27 5.63
CA GLY A 45 -17.50 -10.69 4.31
C GLY A 45 -16.66 -9.42 4.43
N GLU A 46 -16.99 -8.55 5.38
CA GLU A 46 -16.22 -7.32 5.66
C GLU A 46 -14.80 -7.62 6.16
N LEU A 47 -14.62 -8.65 7.00
CA LEU A 47 -13.29 -9.09 7.44
C LEU A 47 -12.47 -9.68 6.28
N PHE A 48 -13.11 -10.45 5.40
CA PHE A 48 -12.44 -11.06 4.27
C PHE A 48 -11.98 -10.02 3.23
N ASP A 49 -12.86 -9.09 2.89
CA ASP A 49 -12.56 -7.94 2.02
C ASP A 49 -11.36 -7.14 2.56
N HIS A 50 -11.40 -6.82 3.86
CA HIS A 50 -10.31 -6.15 4.57
C HIS A 50 -8.97 -6.91 4.52
N GLY A 51 -8.99 -8.22 4.74
CA GLY A 51 -7.81 -9.07 4.66
C GLY A 51 -7.23 -9.15 3.24
N LEU A 52 -8.08 -9.11 2.21
CA LEU A 52 -7.61 -9.09 0.82
C LEU A 52 -7.00 -7.75 0.43
N ASP A 53 -7.61 -6.63 0.82
CA ASP A 53 -7.09 -5.29 0.52
C ASP A 53 -5.73 -5.02 1.17
N SER A 54 -5.60 -5.41 2.44
CA SER A 54 -4.35 -5.31 3.19
C SER A 54 -3.24 -6.14 2.56
N TRP A 55 -3.55 -7.35 2.08
CA TRP A 55 -2.60 -8.21 1.38
C TRP A 55 -2.25 -7.67 -0.02
N ALA A 56 -3.21 -7.07 -0.72
CA ALA A 56 -3.02 -6.45 -2.03
C ALA A 56 -1.98 -5.31 -2.01
N CYS A 57 -1.86 -4.58 -0.89
CA CYS A 57 -0.86 -3.54 -0.68
C CYS A 57 0.59 -4.02 -0.90
N VAL A 58 0.86 -5.30 -0.66
CA VAL A 58 2.19 -5.91 -0.87
C VAL A 58 2.52 -5.98 -2.35
N TYR A 59 1.55 -6.42 -3.16
CA TYR A 59 1.73 -6.55 -4.60
C TYR A 59 1.96 -5.19 -5.24
N PHE A 60 1.33 -4.13 -4.74
CA PHE A 60 1.61 -2.75 -5.15
C PHE A 60 3.10 -2.40 -4.99
N VAL A 61 3.70 -2.64 -3.83
CA VAL A 61 5.12 -2.31 -3.61
C VAL A 61 6.06 -3.20 -4.43
N VAL A 62 5.74 -4.48 -4.57
CA VAL A 62 6.57 -5.44 -5.34
C VAL A 62 6.52 -5.14 -6.85
N THR A 63 5.39 -4.69 -7.36
CA THR A 63 5.23 -4.30 -8.78
C THR A 63 5.92 -2.97 -9.07
N VAL A 64 5.81 -1.99 -8.19
CA VAL A 64 6.61 -0.75 -8.22
C VAL A 64 8.11 -1.07 -8.22
N TYR A 65 8.55 -1.97 -7.33
CA TYR A 65 9.94 -2.43 -7.30
C TYR A 65 10.39 -3.04 -8.63
N SER A 66 9.52 -3.85 -9.24
CA SER A 66 9.82 -4.50 -10.52
C SER A 66 9.82 -3.51 -11.69
N THR A 67 9.17 -2.35 -11.54
CA THR A 67 9.13 -1.27 -12.55
C THR A 67 10.36 -0.36 -12.46
N PHE A 68 10.87 -0.08 -11.25
CA PHE A 68 12.04 0.79 -11.10
C PHE A 68 13.37 0.02 -10.99
N GLY A 69 13.34 -1.29 -10.73
CA GLY A 69 14.53 -2.14 -10.70
C GLY A 69 15.50 -1.86 -9.55
N ARG A 70 16.62 -2.61 -9.52
CA ARG A 70 17.73 -2.52 -8.52
C ARG A 70 19.00 -1.86 -9.06
N GLY A 71 19.00 -1.36 -10.30
CA GLY A 71 20.20 -0.77 -10.90
C GLY A 71 20.64 0.53 -10.20
N SER A 72 21.70 1.17 -10.69
CA SER A 72 22.15 2.49 -10.17
C SER A 72 21.04 3.57 -10.21
N THR A 73 20.10 3.42 -11.14
CA THR A 73 18.91 4.26 -11.31
C THR A 73 17.64 3.67 -10.66
N GLY A 74 17.74 2.57 -9.92
CA GLY A 74 16.62 1.90 -9.25
C GLY A 74 16.38 2.35 -7.81
N VAL A 75 15.37 1.77 -7.15
CA VAL A 75 15.04 2.09 -5.74
C VAL A 75 15.77 1.12 -4.82
N SER A 76 16.38 1.62 -3.75
CA SER A 76 17.02 0.74 -2.76
C SER A 76 15.97 -0.12 -2.04
N VAL A 77 16.38 -1.31 -1.63
CA VAL A 77 15.48 -2.25 -0.93
C VAL A 77 14.99 -1.64 0.38
N PHE A 78 15.83 -0.86 1.05
CA PHE A 78 15.44 -0.13 2.26
C PHE A 78 14.37 0.94 1.98
N VAL A 79 14.46 1.71 0.88
CA VAL A 79 13.42 2.68 0.53
C VAL A 79 12.10 1.98 0.21
N LEU A 80 12.12 0.84 -0.45
CA LEU A 80 10.91 0.05 -0.72
C LEU A 80 10.29 -0.51 0.55
N TYR A 81 11.12 -0.92 1.51
CA TYR A 81 10.67 -1.27 2.84
C TYR A 81 9.94 -0.09 3.48
N LEU A 82 10.53 1.11 3.51
CA LEU A 82 9.87 2.30 4.03
C LEU A 82 8.57 2.64 3.28
N LEU A 83 8.52 2.44 1.97
CA LEU A 83 7.30 2.64 1.19
C LEU A 83 6.20 1.65 1.57
N LEU A 84 6.53 0.37 1.75
CA LEU A 84 5.59 -0.64 2.27
C LEU A 84 5.05 -0.20 3.64
N TRP A 85 5.91 0.29 4.51
CA TRP A 85 5.51 0.80 5.81
C TRP A 85 4.54 1.97 5.73
N VAL A 86 4.81 2.94 4.85
CA VAL A 86 3.92 4.08 4.66
C VAL A 86 2.56 3.65 4.12
N VAL A 87 2.52 2.70 3.17
CA VAL A 87 1.29 2.17 2.60
C VAL A 87 0.48 1.40 3.65
N LEU A 88 1.11 0.45 4.36
CA LEU A 88 0.45 -0.32 5.41
C LEU A 88 -0.01 0.58 6.57
N PHE A 89 0.78 1.58 6.97
CA PHE A 89 0.37 2.57 7.96
C PHE A 89 -0.86 3.37 7.52
N SER A 90 -0.87 3.83 6.26
CA SER A 90 -2.01 4.56 5.69
C SER A 90 -3.28 3.70 5.69
N PHE A 91 -3.13 2.41 5.39
CA PHE A 91 -4.21 1.43 5.45
C PHE A 91 -4.74 1.25 6.89
N ILE A 92 -3.85 1.00 7.86
CA ILE A 92 -4.21 0.86 9.29
C ILE A 92 -4.95 2.10 9.77
N LEU A 93 -4.47 3.28 9.41
CA LEU A 93 -5.03 4.53 9.90
C LEU A 93 -6.48 4.74 9.44
N SER A 94 -6.78 4.41 8.19
CA SER A 94 -8.15 4.48 7.64
C SER A 94 -9.09 3.51 8.36
N HIS A 95 -8.58 2.36 8.79
CA HIS A 95 -9.36 1.36 9.54
C HIS A 95 -9.48 1.68 11.02
N TRP A 96 -8.45 2.27 11.61
CA TRP A 96 -8.53 2.87 12.94
C TRP A 96 -9.60 3.97 13.00
N GLU A 97 -9.69 4.80 11.96
CA GLU A 97 -10.75 5.80 11.83
C GLU A 97 -12.13 5.13 11.75
N LYS A 98 -12.30 4.11 10.89
CA LYS A 98 -13.55 3.35 10.77
C LYS A 98 -13.96 2.68 12.08
N TYR A 99 -13.00 2.09 12.80
CA TYR A 99 -13.24 1.45 14.08
C TYR A 99 -13.81 2.45 15.10
N ASN A 100 -13.25 3.66 15.16
CA ASN A 100 -13.65 4.67 16.13
C ASN A 100 -14.90 5.47 15.74
N THR A 101 -15.08 5.75 14.45
CA THR A 101 -16.15 6.63 13.94
C THR A 101 -17.32 5.87 13.31
N GLY A 102 -17.11 4.62 12.91
CA GLY A 102 -18.07 3.80 12.16
C GLY A 102 -18.15 4.07 10.67
N ILE A 103 -17.40 5.05 10.15
CA ILE A 103 -17.41 5.41 8.73
C ILE A 103 -16.01 5.17 8.19
N LEU A 104 -15.90 4.36 7.13
CA LEU A 104 -14.65 4.21 6.39
C LEU A 104 -14.52 5.36 5.42
N PHE A 105 -13.62 6.29 5.72
CA PHE A 105 -13.21 7.31 4.77
C PHE A 105 -12.01 6.80 3.99
N LEU A 106 -12.23 6.42 2.74
CA LEU A 106 -11.15 6.21 1.78
C LEU A 106 -10.85 7.54 1.10
N PRO A 107 -9.64 8.10 1.24
CA PRO A 107 -9.29 9.31 0.53
C PRO A 107 -9.37 9.06 -0.98
N TRP A 108 -9.94 10.01 -1.73
CA TRP A 108 -9.84 10.10 -3.18
C TRP A 108 -8.43 9.86 -3.77
N GLY A 109 -7.37 10.11 -2.98
CA GLY A 109 -6.00 9.83 -3.36
C GLY A 109 -5.74 8.34 -3.59
N TYR A 110 -6.45 7.45 -2.90
CA TYR A 110 -6.42 6.01 -3.16
C TYR A 110 -6.90 5.69 -4.57
N ASP A 111 -8.10 6.15 -4.94
CA ASP A 111 -8.67 5.95 -6.27
C ASP A 111 -7.75 6.49 -7.37
N ILE A 112 -7.25 7.72 -7.20
CA ILE A 112 -6.32 8.35 -8.14
C ILE A 112 -5.03 7.52 -8.26
N SER A 113 -4.50 7.01 -7.16
CA SER A 113 -3.28 6.20 -7.18
C SER A 113 -3.46 4.86 -7.90
N GLN A 114 -4.60 4.19 -7.73
CA GLN A 114 -4.91 2.93 -8.40
C GLN A 114 -5.10 3.12 -9.91
N VAL A 115 -5.81 4.16 -10.32
CA VAL A 115 -5.96 4.49 -11.75
C VAL A 115 -4.61 4.90 -12.35
N THR A 116 -3.86 5.75 -11.66
CA THR A 116 -2.54 6.21 -12.12
C THR A 116 -1.59 5.04 -12.32
N ILE A 117 -1.54 4.10 -11.38
CA ILE A 117 -0.60 2.97 -11.49
C ILE A 117 -1.01 1.97 -12.59
N SER A 118 -2.31 1.75 -12.79
CA SER A 118 -2.80 0.98 -13.94
C SER A 118 -2.37 1.60 -15.27
N ILE A 119 -2.45 2.93 -15.41
CA ILE A 119 -1.97 3.66 -16.60
C ILE A 119 -0.45 3.49 -16.73
N VAL A 120 0.30 3.65 -15.64
CA VAL A 120 1.76 3.47 -15.64
C VAL A 120 2.15 2.08 -16.14
N TYR A 121 1.47 1.01 -15.72
CA TYR A 121 1.74 -0.35 -16.21
C TYR A 121 1.47 -0.51 -17.70
N ILE A 122 0.35 0.03 -18.20
CA ILE A 122 0.03 -0.01 -19.63
C ILE A 122 1.06 0.78 -20.44
N VAL A 123 1.46 1.97 -19.98
CA VAL A 123 2.52 2.76 -20.62
C VAL A 123 3.84 2.00 -20.61
N THR A 124 4.21 1.40 -19.48
CA THR A 124 5.43 0.58 -19.32
C THR A 124 5.49 -0.55 -20.34
N ALA A 125 4.35 -1.17 -20.66
CA ALA A 125 4.29 -2.20 -21.68
C ALA A 125 4.66 -1.71 -23.09
N ILE A 126 4.37 -0.44 -23.40
CA ILE A 126 4.60 0.18 -24.71
C ILE A 126 6.02 0.76 -24.80
N VAL A 127 6.44 1.53 -23.79
CA VAL A 127 7.74 2.24 -23.82
C VAL A 127 8.90 1.42 -23.27
N GLY A 128 8.59 0.33 -22.56
CA GLY A 128 9.57 -0.49 -21.86
C GLY A 128 9.96 0.09 -20.50
N VAL A 129 10.42 -0.80 -19.61
CA VAL A 129 10.80 -0.45 -18.22
C VAL A 129 11.96 0.55 -18.18
N GLU A 130 12.86 0.50 -19.17
CA GLU A 130 14.02 1.39 -19.28
C GLU A 130 13.65 2.88 -19.35
N ALA A 131 12.46 3.22 -19.84
CA ALA A 131 12.00 4.60 -19.92
C ALA A 131 11.92 5.27 -18.52
N TRP A 132 11.65 4.48 -17.47
CA TRP A 132 11.56 4.97 -16.10
C TRP A 132 12.92 5.21 -15.43
N TYR A 133 14.01 4.73 -16.04
CA TYR A 133 15.37 4.94 -15.55
C TYR A 133 15.97 6.25 -16.05
N ALA A 134 15.37 6.85 -17.09
CA ALA A 134 15.78 8.16 -17.56
C ALA A 134 15.41 9.24 -16.53
N PRO A 135 16.24 10.29 -16.40
CA PRO A 135 15.85 11.45 -15.63
C PRO A 135 14.59 12.08 -16.21
N PHE A 136 13.63 12.34 -15.34
CA PHE A 136 12.60 13.33 -15.51
C PHE A 136 13.18 14.76 -15.44
N LEU A 137 12.32 15.75 -15.61
CA LEU A 137 12.58 17.19 -15.51
C LEU A 137 13.62 17.54 -14.42
N PHE A 138 14.61 18.35 -14.78
CA PHE A 138 15.68 18.82 -13.89
C PHE A 138 16.52 17.69 -13.22
N ASN A 139 16.74 16.57 -13.92
CA ASN A 139 17.51 15.41 -13.43
C ASN A 139 16.88 14.63 -12.26
N PHE A 140 15.62 14.91 -11.91
CA PHE A 140 14.89 14.05 -10.96
C PHE A 140 14.58 12.71 -11.61
N LEU A 141 14.67 11.60 -10.88
CA LEU A 141 14.26 10.31 -11.43
C LEU A 141 12.78 10.06 -11.13
N TYR A 142 12.09 9.33 -12.02
CA TYR A 142 10.68 8.96 -11.81
C TYR A 142 10.44 8.24 -10.48
N ARG A 143 11.43 7.46 -10.03
CA ARG A 143 11.39 6.78 -8.73
C ARG A 143 11.28 7.74 -7.54
N ASP A 144 11.96 8.89 -7.63
CA ASP A 144 12.03 9.87 -6.54
C ASP A 144 10.70 10.63 -6.46
N LEU A 145 10.11 10.95 -7.62
CA LEU A 145 8.76 11.50 -7.70
C LEU A 145 7.72 10.56 -7.12
N PHE A 146 7.79 9.27 -7.46
CA PHE A 146 6.85 8.27 -6.96
C PHE A 146 6.96 8.09 -5.45
N THR A 147 8.20 8.03 -4.93
CA THR A 147 8.48 7.95 -3.49
C THR A 147 7.96 9.19 -2.76
N ALA A 148 8.24 10.38 -3.29
CA ALA A 148 7.77 11.64 -2.73
C ALA A 148 6.24 11.74 -2.75
N MET A 149 5.59 11.28 -3.83
CA MET A 149 4.13 11.28 -3.96
C MET A 149 3.46 10.40 -2.91
N ILE A 150 3.97 9.18 -2.66
CA ILE A 150 3.43 8.28 -1.64
C ILE A 150 3.55 8.90 -0.25
N ILE A 151 4.75 9.40 0.09
CA ILE A 151 5.01 10.01 1.41
C ILE A 151 4.17 11.27 1.59
N ALA A 152 4.11 12.13 0.57
CA ALA A 152 3.31 13.35 0.60
C ALA A 152 1.82 13.04 0.76
N CYS A 153 1.28 12.05 0.03
CA CYS A 153 -0.12 11.65 0.17
C CYS A 153 -0.41 11.16 1.59
N ALA A 154 0.44 10.31 2.15
CA ALA A 154 0.28 9.81 3.51
C ALA A 154 0.29 10.94 4.56
N LEU A 155 1.23 11.89 4.46
CA LEU A 155 1.40 12.97 5.44
C LEU A 155 0.44 14.15 5.27
N THR A 156 -0.03 14.43 4.06
CA THR A 156 -0.85 15.62 3.77
C THR A 156 -2.33 15.30 3.59
N VAL A 157 -2.65 14.07 3.16
CA VAL A 157 -4.03 13.66 2.89
C VAL A 157 -4.48 12.64 3.93
N THR A 158 -3.87 11.46 3.96
CA THR A 158 -4.38 10.34 4.79
C THR A 158 -4.32 10.68 6.27
N LEU A 159 -3.14 11.05 6.79
CA LEU A 159 -2.95 11.31 8.21
C LEU A 159 -3.79 12.50 8.72
N PRO A 160 -3.73 13.69 8.11
CA PRO A 160 -4.50 14.83 8.59
C PRO A 160 -6.01 14.60 8.50
N MET A 161 -6.48 13.93 7.43
CA MET A 161 -7.91 13.70 7.24
C MET A 161 -8.46 12.72 8.27
N SER A 162 -7.77 11.61 8.54
CA SER A 162 -8.22 10.65 9.55
C SER A 162 -8.20 11.26 10.97
N LEU A 163 -7.18 12.06 11.29
CA LEU A 163 -7.13 12.79 12.56
C LEU A 163 -8.25 13.84 12.66
N TYR A 164 -8.53 14.56 11.57
CA TYR A 164 -9.60 15.55 11.51
C TYR A 164 -10.98 14.90 11.70
N ASN A 165 -11.24 13.79 11.01
CA ASN A 165 -12.50 13.04 11.12
C ASN A 165 -12.68 12.45 12.52
N PHE A 166 -11.61 11.90 13.11
CA PHE A 166 -11.63 11.46 14.51
C PHE A 166 -11.92 12.62 15.47
N TYR A 167 -11.22 13.76 15.33
CA TYR A 167 -11.44 14.93 16.16
C TYR A 167 -12.86 15.47 16.04
N ARG A 168 -13.40 15.50 14.82
CA ARG A 168 -14.79 15.91 14.55
C ARG A 168 -15.78 14.94 15.23
N ALA A 169 -15.55 13.63 15.14
CA ALA A 169 -16.39 12.64 15.81
C ALA A 169 -16.32 12.75 17.34
N TYR A 170 -15.12 13.01 17.88
CA TYR A 170 -14.91 13.28 19.30
C TYR A 170 -15.70 14.51 19.75
N LYS A 171 -15.55 15.64 19.04
CA LYS A 171 -16.24 16.90 19.37
C LYS A 171 -17.76 16.78 19.31
N ASN A 172 -18.26 16.00 18.35
CA ASN A 172 -19.69 15.77 18.18
C ASN A 172 -20.25 14.65 19.08
N ASN A 173 -19.42 14.01 19.92
CA ASN A 173 -19.78 12.87 20.76
C ASN A 173 -20.39 11.69 19.97
N THR A 174 -19.89 11.44 18.76
CA THR A 174 -20.34 10.35 17.89
C THR A 174 -19.32 9.20 17.80
N LEU A 175 -18.31 9.19 18.66
CA LEU A 175 -17.36 8.07 18.73
C LEU A 175 -18.06 6.81 19.26
N LYS A 176 -17.69 5.65 18.72
CA LYS A 176 -18.15 4.35 19.21
C LYS A 176 -17.53 3.98 20.56
N HIS A 177 -16.30 4.44 20.78
CA HIS A 177 -15.48 4.08 21.93
C HIS A 177 -15.04 5.35 22.67
N HIS A 178 -15.09 5.33 24.00
CA HIS A 178 -14.72 6.46 24.85
C HIS A 178 -13.45 6.20 25.67
N SER A 179 -13.08 4.93 25.85
CA SER A 179 -11.84 4.56 26.52
C SER A 179 -10.65 4.65 25.56
N VAL A 180 -9.56 5.27 26.02
CA VAL A 180 -8.30 5.36 25.25
C VAL A 180 -7.79 3.96 24.86
N TYR A 181 -7.99 2.97 25.74
CA TYR A 181 -7.61 1.58 25.47
C TYR A 181 -8.33 1.03 24.24
N GLU A 182 -9.66 1.17 24.18
CA GLU A 182 -10.46 0.69 23.05
C GLU A 182 -10.11 1.45 21.78
N ILE A 183 -9.93 2.77 21.87
CA ILE A 183 -9.60 3.62 20.72
C ILE A 183 -8.27 3.21 20.08
N MET A 184 -7.29 2.77 20.87
CA MET A 184 -5.95 2.37 20.40
C MET A 184 -5.83 0.88 20.08
N LEU A 185 -6.81 0.05 20.47
CA LEU A 185 -6.75 -1.39 20.34
C LEU A 185 -6.41 -1.89 18.92
N PRO A 186 -6.98 -1.35 17.83
CA PRO A 186 -6.66 -1.79 16.47
C PRO A 186 -5.21 -1.53 16.05
N LEU A 187 -4.50 -0.62 16.73
CA LEU A 187 -3.11 -0.27 16.40
C LEU A 187 -2.10 -1.21 17.06
N VAL A 188 -2.48 -1.97 18.09
CA VAL A 188 -1.54 -2.75 18.90
C VAL A 188 -0.85 -3.84 18.06
N SER A 189 -1.62 -4.68 17.38
CA SER A 189 -1.07 -5.81 16.61
C SER A 189 -0.21 -5.33 15.44
N PRO A 190 -0.66 -4.36 14.60
CA PRO A 190 0.17 -3.84 13.53
C PRO A 190 1.45 -3.16 14.00
N VAL A 191 1.40 -2.35 15.08
CA VAL A 191 2.59 -1.70 15.64
C VAL A 191 3.57 -2.73 16.18
N LEU A 192 3.08 -3.80 16.82
CA LEU A 192 3.94 -4.89 17.26
C LEU A 192 4.62 -5.60 16.09
N LEU A 193 3.88 -5.96 15.03
CA LEU A 193 4.44 -6.56 13.82
C LEU A 193 5.54 -5.67 13.23
N PHE A 194 5.24 -4.39 13.10
CA PHE A 194 6.15 -3.36 12.63
C PHE A 194 7.45 -3.33 13.45
N LEU A 195 7.36 -3.22 14.78
CA LEU A 195 8.54 -3.21 15.65
C LEU A 195 9.36 -4.49 15.51
N LEU A 196 8.71 -5.65 15.47
CA LEU A 196 9.38 -6.94 15.33
C LEU A 196 10.10 -7.07 13.97
N CYS A 197 9.43 -6.70 12.87
CA CYS A 197 10.02 -6.74 11.54
C CYS A 197 11.20 -5.78 11.39
N THR A 198 11.09 -4.56 11.93
CA THR A 198 12.18 -3.58 11.92
C THR A 198 13.37 -4.08 12.72
N THR A 199 13.12 -4.60 13.91
CA THR A 199 14.17 -5.17 14.77
C THR A 199 14.85 -6.34 14.07
N TRP A 200 14.08 -7.22 13.44
CA TRP A 200 14.64 -8.35 12.70
C TRP A 200 15.54 -7.90 11.54
N ILE A 201 15.13 -6.90 10.75
CA ILE A 201 15.97 -6.39 9.67
C ILE A 201 17.32 -5.89 10.20
N PHE A 202 17.34 -5.09 11.26
CA PHE A 202 18.59 -4.53 11.80
C PHE A 202 19.44 -5.53 12.57
N MET A 203 18.83 -6.57 13.15
CA MET A 203 19.55 -7.60 13.91
C MET A 203 19.86 -8.86 13.09
N SER A 204 19.40 -8.95 11.84
CA SER A 204 19.55 -10.14 11.01
C SER A 204 21.03 -10.38 10.66
N PRO A 205 21.62 -11.53 11.04
CA PRO A 205 23.01 -11.84 10.69
C PRO A 205 23.24 -12.04 9.19
N THR A 206 22.17 -12.31 8.43
CA THR A 206 22.21 -12.65 7.00
C THR A 206 21.70 -11.53 6.10
N ASP A 207 21.44 -10.34 6.65
CA ASP A 207 20.90 -9.18 5.92
C ASP A 207 19.68 -9.56 5.05
N ILE A 208 18.67 -10.14 5.70
CA ILE A 208 17.52 -10.80 5.05
C ILE A 208 16.79 -9.89 4.06
N LEU A 209 16.78 -8.58 4.31
CA LEU A 209 16.14 -7.61 3.45
C LEU A 209 16.85 -7.54 2.09
N GLU A 210 18.18 -7.50 2.05
CA GLU A 210 18.94 -7.41 0.81
C GLU A 210 19.00 -8.74 0.05
N VAL A 211 19.07 -9.86 0.79
CA VAL A 211 19.22 -11.21 0.23
C VAL A 211 17.88 -11.77 -0.27
N HIS A 212 16.80 -11.63 0.50
CA HIS A 212 15.48 -12.20 0.19
C HIS A 212 14.33 -11.19 0.32
N PRO A 213 14.39 -10.02 -0.37
CA PRO A 213 13.41 -8.95 -0.20
C PRO A 213 11.97 -9.37 -0.49
N ARG A 214 11.76 -10.11 -1.59
CA ARG A 214 10.42 -10.54 -2.02
C ARG A 214 9.76 -11.46 -0.99
N LEU A 215 10.50 -12.42 -0.46
CA LEU A 215 10.01 -13.34 0.56
C LEU A 215 9.69 -12.59 1.85
N PHE A 216 10.55 -11.66 2.24
CA PHE A 216 10.35 -10.83 3.41
C PHE A 216 9.08 -9.97 3.28
N TYR A 217 8.90 -9.24 2.17
CA TYR A 217 7.69 -8.42 1.95
C TYR A 217 6.42 -9.26 1.89
N PHE A 218 6.48 -10.43 1.26
CA PHE A 218 5.34 -11.35 1.21
C PHE A 218 4.95 -11.85 2.61
N MET A 219 5.94 -12.17 3.44
CA MET A 219 5.70 -12.56 4.84
C MET A 219 5.11 -11.42 5.66
N VAL A 220 5.69 -10.21 5.60
CA VAL A 220 5.15 -9.03 6.32
C VAL A 220 3.71 -8.78 5.91
N GLY A 221 3.44 -8.83 4.61
CA GLY A 221 2.11 -8.67 4.06
C GLY A 221 1.08 -9.70 4.53
N THR A 222 1.48 -10.97 4.51
CA THR A 222 0.62 -12.08 4.94
C THR A 222 0.35 -12.01 6.43
N ALA A 223 1.37 -11.69 7.23
CA ALA A 223 1.21 -11.47 8.66
C ALA A 223 0.30 -10.27 8.95
N PHE A 224 0.48 -9.18 8.20
CA PHE A 224 -0.32 -7.97 8.31
C PHE A 224 -1.80 -8.24 8.01
N ALA A 225 -2.11 -8.91 6.91
CA ALA A 225 -3.48 -9.25 6.50
C ALA A 225 -4.25 -10.13 7.50
N ASN A 226 -3.53 -10.88 8.35
CA ASN A 226 -4.13 -11.73 9.37
C ASN A 226 -4.40 -10.97 10.69
N ILE A 227 -3.74 -9.83 10.91
CA ILE A 227 -3.80 -9.08 12.18
C ILE A 227 -4.44 -7.70 12.04
N SER A 228 -4.68 -7.25 10.80
CA SER A 228 -5.35 -6.00 10.46
C SER A 228 -6.86 -6.07 10.68
#